data_AF-A0A7S0Y1Y7-F1
#
_entry.id   AF-A0A7S0Y1Y7-F1
#
_cell.length_a   1.000
_cell.length_b   1.000
_cell.length_c   1.000
_cell.angle_alpha   90.00
_cell.angle_beta   90.00
_cell.angle_gamma   90.00
#
_symmetry.space_group_name_H-M   'P 1'
#
loop_
_entity.id
_entity.type
_entity.pdbx_description
1 polymer ?
#
loop_
_entity_poly.entity_id
_entity_poly.type
_entity_poly.pdbx_seq_one_letter_code
_entity_poly.pdbx_strand_id
1 'polypeptide(L)'
;CQSMNNLAGLLLLAVGDEEEVFWLLVALVERVLPDCYYSDELTGVTTDVEVLDSLLEHHLRTVYDKLKETEVPATAYAARWFMCAYVNVLSGRSVMRVWDCLFFDGPVVLFRIALALLKAVEGELGQVTEMD
;
A
#
# COMPACT_ATOMS: atom_id res chain seq x y z
N CYS A 1 8.76 -13.89 -4.21
CA CYS A 1 7.63 -13.03 -3.78
C CYS A 1 6.91 -12.44 -5.01
N GLN A 2 5.63 -12.75 -5.21
CA GLN A 2 4.85 -12.34 -6.40
C GLN A 2 4.69 -10.82 -6.55
N SER A 3 4.83 -10.07 -5.45
CA SER A 3 4.77 -8.61 -5.39
C SER A 3 5.94 -7.92 -6.12
N MET A 4 7.16 -8.41 -5.94
CA MET A 4 8.38 -7.79 -6.51
C MET A 4 8.40 -7.78 -8.05
N ASN A 5 7.78 -8.77 -8.70
CA ASN A 5 7.68 -8.80 -10.16
C ASN A 5 6.89 -7.58 -10.70
N ASN A 6 5.83 -7.17 -10.02
CA ASN A 6 5.04 -6.03 -10.45
C ASN A 6 5.80 -4.71 -10.26
N LEU A 7 6.57 -4.59 -9.16
CA LEU A 7 7.45 -3.44 -8.93
C LEU A 7 8.49 -3.32 -10.06
N ALA A 8 9.20 -4.42 -10.35
CA ALA A 8 10.21 -4.48 -11.39
C ALA A 8 9.62 -4.18 -12.78
N GLY A 9 8.45 -4.74 -13.10
CA GLY A 9 7.77 -4.49 -14.37
C GLY A 9 7.41 -3.01 -14.58
N LEU A 10 6.90 -2.34 -13.54
CA LEU A 10 6.58 -0.91 -13.63
C LEU A 10 7.85 -0.05 -13.75
N LEU A 11 8.89 -0.38 -13.00
CA LEU A 11 10.19 0.29 -13.07
C LEU A 11 10.81 0.17 -14.46
N LEU A 12 10.75 -1.03 -15.06
CA LEU A 12 11.28 -1.30 -16.39
C LEU A 12 10.56 -0.47 -17.46
N LEU A 13 9.25 -0.31 -17.35
CA LEU A 13 8.48 0.56 -18.23
C LEU A 13 8.82 2.04 -18.07
N ALA A 14 9.32 2.46 -16.92
CA ALA A 14 9.62 3.86 -16.61
C ALA A 14 11.06 4.26 -16.99
N VAL A 15 12.03 3.40 -16.68
CA VAL A 15 13.46 3.68 -16.82
C VAL A 15 14.01 3.12 -18.13
N GLY A 16 13.58 1.92 -18.54
CA GLY A 16 13.98 1.27 -19.79
C GLY A 16 15.34 0.55 -19.76
N ASP A 17 16.21 0.84 -18.78
CA ASP A 17 17.48 0.16 -18.56
C ASP A 17 17.39 -0.87 -17.43
N GLU A 18 17.75 -2.13 -17.69
CA GLU A 18 17.58 -3.23 -16.74
C GLU A 18 18.50 -3.11 -15.50
N GLU A 19 19.71 -2.58 -15.66
CA GLU A 19 20.66 -2.44 -14.56
C GLU A 19 20.21 -1.34 -13.60
N GLU A 20 19.80 -0.18 -14.13
CA GLU A 20 19.23 0.90 -13.33
C GLU A 20 17.97 0.45 -12.58
N VAL A 21 17.10 -0.34 -13.24
CA VAL A 21 15.88 -0.90 -12.64
C VAL A 21 16.22 -1.84 -11.49
N PHE A 22 17.23 -2.69 -11.65
CA PHE A 22 17.68 -3.59 -10.59
C PHE A 22 18.10 -2.79 -9.35
N TRP A 23 18.96 -1.78 -9.52
CA TRP A 23 19.43 -0.96 -8.40
C TRP A 23 18.31 -0.13 -7.77
N LEU A 24 17.36 0.35 -8.56
CA LEU A 24 16.20 1.07 -8.06
C LEU A 24 15.25 0.16 -7.27
N LEU A 25 15.05 -1.09 -7.72
CA LEU A 25 14.29 -2.09 -6.97
C LEU A 25 14.98 -2.43 -5.63
N VAL A 26 16.30 -2.63 -5.64
CA VAL A 26 17.09 -2.86 -4.42
C VAL A 26 16.94 -1.67 -3.47
N ALA A 27 17.10 -0.43 -3.96
CA ALA A 27 16.93 0.77 -3.14
C ALA A 27 15.51 0.88 -2.57
N LEU A 28 14.48 0.57 -3.37
CA LEU A 28 13.09 0.59 -2.93
C LEU A 28 12.84 -0.41 -1.80
N VAL A 29 13.30 -1.66 -1.97
CA VAL A 29 13.05 -2.75 -1.01
C VAL A 29 13.90 -2.63 0.25
N GLU A 30 15.16 -2.25 0.14
CA GLU A 30 16.12 -2.27 1.26
C GLU A 30 16.27 -0.92 1.97
N ARG A 31 15.86 0.19 1.35
CA ARG A 31 16.12 1.55 1.90
C ARG A 31 14.88 2.42 2.04
N VAL A 32 13.84 2.18 1.25
CA VAL A 32 12.64 3.04 1.20
C VAL A 32 11.47 2.38 1.91
N LEU A 33 11.20 1.11 1.59
CA LEU A 33 10.18 0.34 2.28
C LEU A 33 10.67 -0.07 3.68
N PRO A 34 9.75 -0.22 4.65
CA PRO A 34 10.12 -0.64 6.00
C PRO A 34 10.76 -2.03 6.02
N ASP A 35 11.60 -2.25 7.03
CA ASP A 35 12.26 -3.52 7.25
C ASP A 35 11.26 -4.67 7.38
N CYS A 36 11.71 -5.88 6.98
CA CYS A 36 10.93 -7.12 7.10
C CYS A 36 9.61 -7.16 6.29
N TYR A 37 9.44 -6.28 5.31
CA TYR A 37 8.28 -6.33 4.40
C TYR A 37 8.27 -7.56 3.49
N TYR A 38 9.45 -8.08 3.16
CA TYR A 38 9.64 -9.26 2.31
C TYR A 38 10.38 -10.38 3.03
N SER A 39 10.39 -10.39 4.37
CA SER A 39 10.88 -11.55 5.14
C SER A 39 9.89 -12.71 5.02
N ASP A 40 10.34 -13.92 5.37
CA ASP A 40 9.48 -15.11 5.31
C ASP A 40 8.25 -14.99 6.22
N GLU A 41 8.37 -14.26 7.33
CA GLU A 41 7.28 -14.03 8.28
C GLU A 41 6.42 -12.79 8.00
N LEU A 42 6.80 -11.93 7.05
CA LEU A 42 6.07 -10.68 6.70
C LEU A 42 5.68 -9.81 7.92
N THR A 43 6.54 -9.81 8.93
CA THR A 43 6.26 -9.14 10.21
C THR A 43 6.13 -7.63 10.05
N GLY A 44 6.97 -7.02 9.20
CA GLY A 44 6.90 -5.57 8.94
C GLY A 44 5.56 -5.14 8.35
N VAL A 45 5.03 -5.90 7.38
CA VAL A 45 3.73 -5.61 6.77
C VAL A 45 2.61 -5.79 7.79
N THR A 46 2.65 -6.87 8.58
CA THR A 46 1.60 -7.15 9.57
C THR A 46 1.54 -6.04 10.62
N THR A 47 2.70 -5.60 11.13
CA THR A 47 2.79 -4.46 12.06
C THR A 47 2.22 -3.18 11.44
N ASP A 48 2.59 -2.86 10.20
CA ASP A 48 2.08 -1.64 9.56
C ASP A 48 0.59 -1.72 9.23
N VAL A 49 0.04 -2.92 8.97
CA VAL A 49 -1.40 -3.09 8.84
C VAL A 49 -2.13 -2.78 10.16
N GLU A 50 -1.59 -3.18 11.31
CA GLU A 50 -2.14 -2.84 12.63
C GLU A 50 -2.04 -1.34 12.92
N VAL A 51 -0.94 -0.70 12.51
CA VAL A 51 -0.80 0.76 12.56
C VAL A 51 -1.86 1.44 11.70
N LEU A 52 -2.13 0.94 10.50
CA LEU A 52 -3.19 1.48 9.64
C LEU A 52 -4.58 1.32 10.29
N ASP A 53 -4.89 0.16 10.87
CA ASP A 53 -6.17 -0.07 11.57
C ASP A 53 -6.36 0.95 12.71
N SER A 54 -5.29 1.22 13.46
CA SER A 54 -5.28 2.25 14.50
C SER A 54 -5.49 3.66 13.92
N LEU A 55 -4.81 4.01 12.83
CA LEU A 55 -4.98 5.31 12.17
C LEU A 55 -6.41 5.51 11.64
N LEU A 56 -7.05 4.45 11.15
CA LEU A 56 -8.45 4.50 10.71
C LEU A 56 -9.39 4.81 11.86
N GLU A 57 -9.21 4.18 13.02
CA GLU A 57 -10.01 4.45 14.21
C GLU A 57 -9.93 5.95 14.61
N HIS A 58 -8.75 6.55 14.51
CA HIS A 58 -8.50 7.93 14.96
C HIS A 58 -8.91 8.98 13.92
N HIS A 59 -8.76 8.71 12.62
CA HIS A 59 -8.93 9.70 11.57
C HIS A 59 -10.17 9.52 10.70
N LEU A 60 -10.67 8.29 10.55
CA LEU A 60 -11.78 7.93 9.66
C LEU A 60 -12.74 6.97 10.37
N ARG A 61 -13.27 7.40 11.53
CA ARG A 61 -14.09 6.57 12.41
C ARG A 61 -15.28 5.92 11.69
N THR A 62 -15.96 6.65 10.82
CA THR A 62 -17.09 6.15 10.03
C THR A 62 -16.70 4.98 9.12
N VAL A 63 -15.54 5.09 8.44
CA VAL A 63 -14.99 3.99 7.63
C VAL A 63 -14.57 2.83 8.52
N TYR A 64 -13.90 3.10 9.64
CA TYR A 64 -13.46 2.07 10.58
C TYR A 64 -14.62 1.23 11.11
N ASP A 65 -15.67 1.88 11.63
CA ASP A 65 -16.85 1.18 12.18
C ASP A 65 -17.51 0.33 11.09
N LYS A 66 -17.64 0.85 9.87
CA LYS A 66 -18.23 0.08 8.76
C LYS A 66 -17.39 -1.14 8.37
N LEU A 67 -16.06 -1.00 8.31
CA LEU A 67 -15.16 -2.12 8.04
C LEU A 67 -15.26 -3.20 9.12
N LYS A 68 -15.37 -2.80 10.40
CA LYS A 68 -15.59 -3.73 11.52
C LYS A 68 -16.96 -4.40 11.45
N GLU A 69 -18.03 -3.69 11.09
CA GLU A 69 -19.36 -4.27 10.88
C GLU A 69 -19.36 -5.34 9.77
N THR A 70 -18.60 -5.11 8.70
CA THR A 70 -18.45 -6.08 7.59
C THR A 70 -17.47 -7.21 7.88
N GLU A 71 -16.85 -7.23 9.07
CA GLU A 71 -15.81 -8.20 9.47
C GLU A 71 -14.64 -8.33 8.48
N VAL A 72 -14.35 -7.28 7.70
CA VAL A 72 -13.23 -7.28 6.74
C VAL A 72 -11.94 -6.92 7.47
N PRO A 73 -10.97 -7.85 7.61
CA PRO A 73 -9.73 -7.55 8.30
C PRO A 73 -8.87 -6.61 7.45
N ALA A 74 -8.17 -5.67 8.10
CA ALA A 74 -7.29 -4.72 7.41
C ALA A 74 -6.21 -5.42 6.55
N THR A 75 -5.78 -6.60 6.96
CA THR A 75 -4.82 -7.45 6.23
C THR A 75 -5.31 -7.85 4.84
N ALA A 76 -6.63 -7.99 4.62
CA ALA A 76 -7.19 -8.41 3.33
C ALA A 76 -6.93 -7.40 2.20
N TYR A 77 -6.87 -6.10 2.52
CA TYR A 77 -6.62 -5.06 1.53
C TYR A 77 -5.24 -4.40 1.69
N ALA A 78 -4.86 -4.02 2.91
CA ALA A 78 -3.70 -3.18 3.15
C ALA A 78 -2.36 -3.90 2.94
N ALA A 79 -2.29 -5.20 3.23
CA ALA A 79 -1.06 -5.97 3.04
C ALA A 79 -0.62 -5.95 1.57
N ARG A 80 -1.57 -6.09 0.63
CA ARG A 80 -1.30 -6.01 -0.81
C ARG A 80 -0.91 -4.59 -1.23
N TRP A 81 -1.56 -3.57 -0.66
CA TRP A 81 -1.25 -2.17 -0.96
C TRP A 81 0.19 -1.81 -0.59
N PHE A 82 0.62 -2.20 0.62
CA PHE A 82 1.93 -1.92 1.16
C PHE A 82 3.02 -2.75 0.46
N MET A 83 2.84 -4.08 0.33
CA MET A 83 3.84 -4.94 -0.32
C MET A 83 4.04 -4.67 -1.81
N CYS A 84 3.04 -4.09 -2.49
CA CYS A 84 3.16 -3.76 -3.92
C CYS A 84 3.34 -2.25 -4.15
N ALA A 85 3.52 -1.44 -3.09
CA ALA A 85 3.60 0.02 -3.16
C ALA A 85 2.55 0.61 -4.14
N TYR A 86 1.31 0.13 -4.05
CA TYR A 86 0.14 0.51 -4.87
C TYR A 86 0.16 0.16 -6.37
N VAL A 87 1.20 -0.49 -6.90
CA VAL A 87 1.29 -0.86 -8.34
C VAL A 87 0.06 -1.60 -8.85
N ASN A 88 -0.50 -2.47 -8.02
CA ASN A 88 -1.63 -3.34 -8.37
C ASN A 88 -3.00 -2.76 -7.96
N VAL A 89 -3.04 -1.50 -7.57
CA VAL A 89 -4.23 -0.83 -7.00
C VAL A 89 -4.57 0.42 -7.80
N LEU A 90 -3.55 1.19 -8.18
CA LEU A 90 -3.72 2.46 -8.86
C LEU A 90 -3.29 2.38 -10.33
N SER A 91 -3.73 3.34 -11.14
CA SER A 91 -3.23 3.49 -12.51
C SER A 91 -1.73 3.78 -12.51
N GLY A 92 -1.00 3.34 -13.53
CA GLY A 92 0.46 3.54 -13.59
C GLY A 92 0.90 5.00 -13.39
N ARG A 93 0.16 5.97 -13.94
CA ARG A 93 0.42 7.41 -13.70
C ARG A 93 0.26 7.82 -12.24
N SER A 94 -0.77 7.30 -11.56
CA SER A 94 -1.01 7.56 -10.14
C SER A 94 0.07 6.93 -9.27
N VAL A 95 0.49 5.71 -9.59
CA VAL A 95 1.57 5.01 -8.87
C VAL A 95 2.87 5.81 -8.93
N MET A 96 3.23 6.35 -10.11
CA MET A 96 4.44 7.19 -10.23
C MET A 96 4.40 8.40 -9.30
N ARG A 97 3.23 9.05 -9.15
CA ARG A 97 3.08 10.16 -8.19
C ARG A 97 3.21 9.72 -6.74
N VAL A 98 2.67 8.55 -6.40
CA VAL A 98 2.85 7.97 -5.08
C VAL A 98 4.33 7.67 -4.83
N TRP A 99 5.05 7.17 -5.84
CA TRP A 99 6.46 6.85 -5.73
C TRP A 99 7.34 8.09 -5.64
N ASP A 100 7.06 9.16 -6.39
CA ASP A 100 7.73 10.47 -6.21
C ASP A 100 7.70 10.89 -4.74
N CYS A 101 6.52 10.83 -4.12
CA CYS A 101 6.36 11.13 -2.70
C CYS A 101 7.08 10.09 -1.82
N LEU A 102 6.97 8.80 -2.13
CA LEU A 102 7.57 7.72 -1.33
C LEU A 102 9.10 7.83 -1.28
N PHE A 103 9.75 8.15 -2.40
CA PHE A 103 11.19 8.36 -2.45
C PHE A 103 11.64 9.64 -1.72
N PHE A 104 10.77 10.66 -1.63
CA PHE A 104 11.09 11.94 -0.99
C PHE A 104 10.77 11.97 0.51
N ASP A 105 9.53 11.62 0.88
CA ASP A 105 9.00 11.65 2.25
C ASP A 105 9.21 10.32 3.01
N GLY A 106 9.55 9.23 2.30
CA GLY A 106 9.75 7.92 2.89
C GLY A 106 8.45 7.14 3.16
N PRO A 107 8.52 6.06 3.97
CA PRO A 107 7.46 5.05 4.08
C PRO A 107 6.15 5.58 4.70
N VAL A 108 6.16 6.74 5.36
CA VAL A 108 4.94 7.40 5.86
C VAL A 108 3.90 7.66 4.77
N VAL A 109 4.35 7.79 3.51
CA VAL A 109 3.49 7.97 2.34
C VAL A 109 2.55 6.79 2.14
N LEU A 110 2.96 5.56 2.49
CA LEU A 110 2.08 4.39 2.40
C LEU A 110 0.80 4.60 3.21
N PHE A 111 0.93 4.99 4.47
CA PHE A 111 -0.23 5.27 5.32
C PHE A 111 -1.08 6.42 4.81
N ARG A 112 -0.46 7.52 4.35
CA ARG A 112 -1.18 8.69 3.82
C ARG A 112 -2.02 8.32 2.61
N ILE A 113 -1.49 7.52 1.69
CA ILE A 113 -2.22 7.06 0.50
C ILE A 113 -3.32 6.07 0.88
N ALA A 114 -3.07 5.13 1.79
CA ALA A 114 -4.11 4.21 2.27
C ALA A 114 -5.32 4.96 2.87
N LEU A 115 -5.06 5.94 3.76
CA LEU A 115 -6.11 6.77 4.35
C LEU A 115 -6.83 7.62 3.29
N ALA A 116 -6.11 8.19 2.33
CA ALA A 116 -6.70 8.97 1.25
C ALA A 116 -7.64 8.12 0.37
N LEU A 117 -7.24 6.88 0.05
CA LEU A 117 -8.07 5.96 -0.73
C LEU A 117 -9.34 5.57 0.03
N LEU A 118 -9.20 5.19 1.30
CA LEU A 118 -10.34 4.81 2.15
C LEU A 118 -11.31 5.96 2.37
N LYS A 119 -10.79 7.19 2.52
CA LYS A 119 -11.60 8.40 2.59
C LYS A 119 -12.33 8.69 1.28
N ALA A 120 -11.70 8.45 0.13
CA ALA A 120 -12.32 8.70 -1.16
C ALA A 120 -13.54 7.78 -1.42
N VAL A 121 -13.50 6.54 -0.90
CA VAL A 121 -14.59 5.56 -1.02
C VAL A 121 -15.56 5.58 0.16
N GLU A 122 -15.37 6.46 1.15
CA GLU A 122 -16.22 6.55 2.35
C GLU A 122 -17.71 6.69 2.01
N GLY A 123 -18.03 7.49 1.00
CA GLY A 123 -19.42 7.68 0.53
C GLY A 123 -20.04 6.45 -0.13
N GLU A 124 -19.22 5.58 -0.73
CA GLU A 124 -19.66 4.32 -1.35
C GLU A 124 -19.77 3.20 -0.31
N LEU A 125 -18.82 3.14 0.64
CA LEU A 125 -18.84 2.19 1.76
C LEU A 125 -20.10 2.32 2.63
N GLY A 126 -20.64 3.53 2.78
CA GLY A 126 -21.91 3.75 3.48
C GLY A 126 -23.12 3.06 2.83
N GLN A 127 -23.03 2.68 1.55
CA GLN A 127 -24.10 2.02 0.79
C GLN A 127 -23.95 0.50 0.73
N VAL A 128 -22.80 -0.05 1.13
CA VAL A 128 -22.56 -1.50 1.11
C VAL A 128 -23.19 -2.12 2.35
N THR A 129 -24.34 -2.77 2.18
CA THR A 129 -25.09 -3.44 3.27
C THR A 129 -24.79 -4.93 3.41
N GLU A 130 -24.31 -5.61 2.37
CA GLU A 130 -24.01 -7.05 2.38
C GLU A 130 -22.89 -7.37 1.38
N MET A 131 -22.01 -8.30 1.75
CA MET A 131 -20.90 -8.77 0.93
C MET A 131 -21.40 -9.98 0.12
N ASP A 132 -22.02 -9.72 -1.04
CA ASP A 132 -22.32 -10.76 -2.05
C ASP A 132 -21.04 -11.25 -2.74
#